data_AF-A0A1Q5K9I1-F1
#
_entry.id   AF-A0A1Q5K9I1-F1
#
_cell.length_a   1.000
_cell.length_b   1.000
_cell.length_c   1.000
_cell.angle_alpha   90.00
_cell.angle_beta   90.00
_cell.angle_gamma   90.00
#
_symmetry.space_group_name_H-M   'P 1'
#
loop_
_entity.id
_entity.type
_entity.pdbx_description
1 polymer ?
#
loop_
_entity_poly.entity_id
_entity_poly.type
_entity_poly.pdbx_seq_one_letter_code
_entity_poly.pdbx_strand_id
1 'polypeptide(L)'
;MSAPVTALMWEARAAEGRGGELAEWARARAAELPRPPLRSELLRAPQDRVLVITWWQGEYADELPELPEPDAALVTRAVHRWRFESLGDPAGR
;
A
#
# COMPACT_ATOMS: atom_id res chain seq x y z
N MET A 1 -18.75 11.61 16.50
CA MET A 1 -17.90 11.70 15.29
C MET A 1 -17.42 10.30 14.97
N SER A 2 -17.35 9.91 13.70
CA SER A 2 -16.69 8.63 13.36
C SER A 2 -15.23 8.72 13.76
N ALA A 3 -14.64 7.62 14.24
CA ALA A 3 -13.21 7.60 14.53
C ALA A 3 -12.41 7.84 13.23
N PRO A 4 -11.27 8.55 13.29
CA PRO A 4 -10.50 8.93 12.12
C PRO A 4 -9.99 7.71 11.39
N VAL A 5 -9.81 7.88 10.08
CA VAL A 5 -9.23 6.86 9.22
C VAL A 5 -8.08 7.46 8.45
N THR A 6 -6.95 6.78 8.53
CA THR A 6 -5.75 7.12 7.77
C THR A 6 -5.57 6.12 6.63
N ALA A 7 -5.41 6.62 5.41
CA ALA A 7 -5.02 5.84 4.26
C ALA A 7 -3.49 5.86 4.10
N LEU A 8 -2.88 4.69 3.93
CA LEU A 8 -1.46 4.53 3.62
C LEU A 8 -1.31 4.07 2.19
N MET A 9 -0.62 4.86 1.38
CA MET A 9 -0.22 4.50 0.03
C MET A 9 1.24 4.06 0.03
N TRP A 10 1.48 2.90 -0.56
CA TRP A 10 2.78 2.36 -0.90
C TRP A 10 2.85 2.23 -2.42
N GLU A 11 3.88 2.76 -3.06
CA GLU A 11 4.11 2.63 -4.50
C GLU A 11 5.54 2.21 -4.79
N ALA A 12 5.69 1.29 -5.72
CA ALA A 12 6.99 0.86 -6.20
C ALA A 12 6.98 0.69 -7.71
N ARG A 13 8.14 0.98 -8.31
CA ARG A 13 8.42 0.72 -9.71
C ARG A 13 9.33 -0.50 -9.82
N ALA A 14 8.86 -1.56 -10.47
CA ALA A 14 9.67 -2.75 -10.67
C ALA A 14 10.82 -2.49 -11.64
N ALA A 15 11.86 -3.29 -11.55
CA ALA A 15 12.82 -3.44 -12.65
C ALA A 15 12.09 -3.88 -13.94
N GLU A 16 12.66 -3.54 -15.09
CA GLU A 16 12.02 -3.69 -16.39
C GLU A 16 11.47 -5.10 -16.63
N GLY A 17 10.18 -5.19 -16.95
CA GLY A 17 9.49 -6.46 -17.21
C GLY A 17 9.11 -7.26 -15.96
N ARG A 18 9.48 -6.81 -14.76
CA ARG A 18 9.18 -7.49 -13.48
C ARG A 18 7.93 -6.97 -12.77
N GLY A 19 7.09 -6.17 -13.45
CA GLY A 19 5.86 -5.63 -12.86
C GLY A 19 4.88 -6.71 -12.37
N GLY A 20 4.83 -7.86 -13.04
CA GLY A 20 4.04 -9.01 -12.61
C GLY A 20 4.52 -9.59 -11.26
N GLU A 21 5.83 -9.84 -11.16
CA GLU A 21 6.47 -10.35 -9.96
C GLU A 21 6.33 -9.39 -8.78
N LEU A 22 6.52 -8.08 -9.00
CA LEU A 22 6.31 -7.08 -7.97
C LEU A 22 4.86 -7.05 -7.47
N ALA A 23 3.88 -7.25 -8.37
CA ALA A 23 2.47 -7.28 -7.97
C ALA A 23 2.11 -8.52 -7.15
N GLU A 24 2.68 -9.68 -7.47
CA GLU A 24 2.53 -10.91 -6.68
C GLU A 24 3.20 -10.77 -5.31
N TRP A 25 4.41 -10.22 -5.29
CA TRP A 25 5.11 -9.90 -4.05
C TRP A 25 4.30 -8.95 -3.17
N ALA A 26 3.76 -7.86 -3.73
CA ALA A 26 2.98 -6.87 -3.00
C ALA A 26 1.68 -7.47 -2.46
N ARG A 27 1.00 -8.32 -3.25
CA ARG A 27 -0.17 -9.09 -2.79
C ARG A 27 0.16 -9.98 -1.60
N ALA A 28 1.25 -10.75 -1.67
CA ALA A 28 1.67 -11.65 -0.60
C ALA A 28 1.99 -10.87 0.68
N ARG A 29 2.76 -9.78 0.57
CA ARG A 29 3.12 -8.93 1.73
C ARG A 29 1.92 -8.22 2.33
N ALA A 30 0.96 -7.76 1.53
CA ALA A 30 -0.29 -7.19 2.04
C ALA A 30 -1.12 -8.22 2.83
N ALA A 31 -1.11 -9.48 2.41
CA ALA A 31 -1.80 -10.56 3.12
C ALA A 31 -1.12 -10.95 4.45
N GLU A 32 0.17 -10.63 4.61
CA GLU A 32 0.97 -10.88 5.82
C GLU A 32 0.99 -9.70 6.80
N LEU A 33 0.24 -8.63 6.53
CA LEU A 33 0.11 -7.52 7.47
C LEU A 33 -0.38 -8.05 8.83
N PRO A 34 0.14 -7.53 9.96
CA PRO A 34 -0.11 -8.05 11.30
C PRO A 34 -1.59 -7.98 11.72
N ARG A 35 -2.40 -7.18 11.03
CA ARG A 35 -3.85 -7.10 11.17
C ARG A 35 -4.47 -6.67 9.83
N PRO A 36 -5.72 -7.04 9.54
CA PRO A 36 -6.38 -6.62 8.31
C PRO A 36 -6.73 -5.11 8.35
N PRO A 37 -6.55 -4.38 7.23
CA PRO A 37 -7.06 -3.03 7.11
C PRO A 37 -8.59 -3.01 6.93
N LEU A 38 -9.21 -1.85 7.09
CA LEU A 38 -10.64 -1.63 6.79
C LEU A 38 -10.95 -1.88 5.30
N ARG A 39 -10.00 -1.51 4.45
CA ARG A 39 -10.02 -1.68 3.00
C ARG A 39 -8.58 -1.79 2.51
N SER A 40 -8.37 -2.53 1.42
CA SER A 40 -7.10 -2.57 0.71
C SER A 40 -7.37 -2.64 -0.79
N GLU A 41 -6.54 -1.94 -1.56
CA GLU A 41 -6.53 -2.06 -3.02
C GLU A 41 -5.11 -2.28 -3.53
N LEU A 42 -5.00 -3.11 -4.56
CA LEU A 42 -3.76 -3.37 -5.30
C LEU A 42 -3.99 -2.92 -6.74
N LEU A 43 -3.25 -1.91 -7.17
CA LEU A 43 -3.38 -1.26 -8.46
C LEU A 43 -2.08 -1.40 -9.26
N ARG A 44 -2.21 -1.37 -10.59
CA ARG A 44 -1.07 -1.29 -11.51
C ARG A 44 -1.15 -0.01 -12.33
N ALA A 45 0.00 0.50 -12.73
CA ALA A 45 0.12 1.63 -13.61
C ALA A 45 1.23 1.39 -14.66
N PRO A 46 1.31 2.19 -15.73
CA PRO A 46 2.37 2.06 -16.73
C PRO A 46 3.78 2.07 -16.10
N GLN A 47 4.76 1.56 -16.85
CA GLN A 47 6.17 1.47 -16.43
C GLN A 47 6.39 0.55 -15.22
N ASP A 48 5.71 -0.61 -15.19
CA ASP A 48 5.84 -1.65 -14.15
C ASP A 48 5.60 -1.12 -12.73
N ARG A 49 4.68 -0.17 -12.58
CA ARG A 49 4.30 0.39 -11.28
C ARG A 49 3.23 -0.44 -10.61
N VAL A 50 3.41 -0.64 -9.31
CA VAL A 50 2.47 -1.30 -8.41
C VAL A 50 2.20 -0.36 -7.25
N LEU A 51 0.93 -0.19 -6.92
CA LEU A 51 0.48 0.61 -5.79
C LEU A 51 -0.40 -0.26 -4.89
N VAL A 52 -0.11 -0.22 -3.59
CA VAL A 52 -0.98 -0.75 -2.55
C VAL A 52 -1.46 0.41 -1.71
N ILE A 53 -2.77 0.55 -1.55
CA ILE A 53 -3.36 1.51 -0.63
C ILE A 53 -4.23 0.79 0.39
N THR A 54 -4.03 1.11 1.66
CA THR A 54 -4.71 0.50 2.81
C THR A 54 -5.36 1.56 3.68
N TRP A 55 -6.55 1.29 4.22
CA TRP A 55 -7.27 2.19 5.12
C TRP A 55 -7.30 1.60 6.51
N TRP A 56 -6.94 2.41 7.51
CA TRP A 56 -6.85 1.99 8.89
C TRP A 56 -7.65 2.92 9.78
N GLN A 57 -8.41 2.35 10.71
CA GLN A 57 -8.89 3.11 11.84
C GLN A 57 -7.69 3.57 12.68
N GLY A 58 -7.55 4.87 12.89
CA GLY A 58 -6.41 5.48 13.58
C GLY A 58 -6.10 6.90 13.09
N GLU A 59 -5.41 7.64 13.95
CA GLU A 59 -4.94 9.00 13.69
C GLU A 59 -3.78 9.01 12.68
N TYR A 60 -3.53 10.17 12.07
CA TYR A 60 -2.50 10.33 11.04
C TYR A 60 -1.09 9.92 11.52
N ALA A 61 -0.80 10.21 12.78
CA ALA A 61 0.51 9.99 13.42
C ALA A 61 0.66 8.60 14.05
N ASP A 62 -0.38 7.76 14.03
CA ASP A 62 -0.32 6.43 14.62
C ASP A 62 0.65 5.53 13.85
N GLU A 63 1.27 4.59 14.58
CA GLU A 63 2.05 3.51 13.99
C GLU A 63 1.09 2.47 13.37
N LEU A 64 0.91 2.58 12.07
CA LEU A 64 -0.02 1.76 11.29
C LEU A 64 0.75 0.76 10.43
N PRO A 65 0.24 -0.48 10.24
CA PRO A 65 0.94 -1.48 9.45
C PRO A 65 1.15 -1.03 8.00
N GLU A 66 2.36 -1.23 7.49
CA GLU A 66 2.74 -0.89 6.11
C GLU A 66 3.50 -2.03 5.44
N LEU A 67 3.52 -2.02 4.11
CA LEU A 67 4.32 -2.97 3.35
C LEU A 67 5.82 -2.64 3.49
N PRO A 68 6.69 -3.65 3.60
CA PRO A 68 8.13 -3.44 3.68
C PRO A 68 8.71 -2.95 2.34
N GLU A 69 10.02 -2.71 2.32
CA GLU A 69 10.73 -2.52 1.05
C GLU A 69 10.99 -3.87 0.36
N PRO A 70 10.82 -3.98 -0.96
CA PRO A 70 11.23 -5.16 -1.72
C PRO A 70 12.75 -5.26 -1.80
N ASP A 71 13.24 -6.41 -2.23
CA ASP A 71 14.65 -6.57 -2.60
C ASP A 71 15.03 -5.55 -3.70
N ALA A 72 16.22 -4.96 -3.58
CA ALA A 72 16.72 -3.94 -4.51
C ALA A 72 16.83 -4.44 -5.96
N ALA A 73 16.94 -5.74 -6.20
CA ALA A 73 16.92 -6.30 -7.55
C ALA A 73 15.52 -6.26 -8.19
N LEU A 74 14.45 -6.24 -7.39
CA LEU A 74 13.06 -6.25 -7.86
C LEU A 74 12.55 -4.85 -8.25
N VAL A 75 13.14 -3.78 -7.70
CA VAL A 75 12.68 -2.40 -7.90
C VAL A 75 13.79 -1.52 -8.47
N THR A 76 13.42 -0.45 -9.19
CA THR A 76 14.40 0.50 -9.74
C THR A 76 14.84 1.58 -8.75
N ARG A 77 14.10 1.74 -7.64
CA ARG A 77 14.29 2.78 -6.62
C ARG A 77 13.55 2.39 -5.34
N ALA A 78 13.85 3.09 -4.24
CA ALA A 78 13.09 3.00 -3.00
C ALA A 78 11.61 3.30 -3.23
N VAL A 79 10.76 2.68 -2.41
CA VAL A 79 9.30 2.80 -2.50
C VAL A 79 8.84 4.18 -2.03
N HIS A 80 7.78 4.69 -2.64
CA HIS A 80 7.13 5.90 -2.19
C HIS A 80 6.05 5.58 -1.16
N ARG A 81 6.01 6.38 -0.09
CA ARG A 81 5.04 6.24 1.00
C ARG A 81 4.35 7.57 1.25
N TRP A 82 3.02 7.53 1.32
CA TRP A 82 2.21 8.70 1.66
C TRP A 82 1.08 8.32 2.61
N ARG A 83 0.76 9.20 3.55
CA ARG A 83 -0.39 9.08 4.44
C ARG A 83 -1.43 10.14 4.07
N PHE A 84 -2.70 9.80 4.18
CA PHE A 84 -3.82 10.70 3.91
C PHE A 84 -4.90 10.55 4.97
N GLU A 85 -5.53 11.65 5.37
CA GLU A 85 -6.79 11.60 6.11
C GLU A 85 -7.90 11.18 5.14
N SER A 86 -8.70 10.18 5.54
CA SER A 86 -9.85 9.74 4.76
C SER A 86 -11.09 10.52 5.16
N LEU A 87 -11.67 11.25 4.19
CA LEU A 87 -12.85 12.08 4.40
C LEU A 87 -14.18 11.38 4.01
N GLY A 88 -14.10 10.13 3.52
CA GLY A 88 -15.25 9.36 3.02
C GLY A 88 -15.49 8.08 3.83
N ASP A 89 -16.42 7.23 3.36
CA ASP A 89 -16.64 5.92 3.97
C ASP A 89 -15.42 5.01 3.73
N PRO A 90 -14.68 4.62 4.77
CA PRO A 90 -13.52 3.75 4.63
C PRO A 90 -13.86 2.35 4.13
N ALA A 91 -15.11 1.90 4.31
CA ALA A 91 -15.58 0.61 3.79
C ALA A 91 -15.92 0.65 2.29
N GLY A 92 -15.90 1.82 1.65
CA GLY A 92 -16.05 1.96 0.20
C GLY A 92 -17.42 1.59 -0.34
N ARG A 93 -18.51 2.06 0.30
CA ARG A 93 -19.86 1.97 -0.28
C ARG A 93 -20.13 3.10 -1.28
#